data_AF-A0A075RBS3-F1
#
_entry.id   AF-A0A075RBS3-F1
#
_cell.length_a   1.000
_cell.length_b   1.000
_cell.length_c   1.000
_cell.angle_alpha   90.00
_cell.angle_beta   90.00
_cell.angle_gamma   90.00
#
_symmetry.space_group_name_H-M   'P 1'
#
loop_
_entity.id
_entity.type
_entity.pdbx_description
1 polymer ?
#
loop_
_entity_poly.entity_id
_entity_poly.type
_entity_poly.pdbx_seq_one_letter_code
_entity_poly.pdbx_strand_id
1 'polypeptide(L)'
;MHKDLSPAFEQLKNEHGPLRQLMEELYEQAVTMGKTGDEKSYAQSLHSLEEKVDSFLLMLETHAEREESFFFPMIFELTGGENGPIAVMEEEHREAKQHFVHFKEKMSTVGVTIDKNSAIMTADPVAKAYVVLSDHFMKEEMVLFPMANQLLVEEQKDELQRQLMKADRKK
;
A
#
# COMPACT_ATOMS: atom_id res chain seq x y z
N MET A 1 -29.72 -0.70 -9.50
CA MET A 1 -28.90 -1.90 -9.25
C MET A 1 -27.48 -1.42 -9.06
N HIS A 2 -26.90 -1.57 -7.87
CA HIS A 2 -25.44 -1.62 -7.81
C HIS A 2 -25.07 -2.90 -8.56
N LYS A 3 -24.39 -2.76 -9.70
CA LYS A 3 -23.84 -3.91 -10.42
C LYS A 3 -22.67 -4.39 -9.56
N ASP A 4 -22.67 -5.69 -9.22
CA ASP A 4 -21.54 -6.29 -8.52
C ASP A 4 -20.24 -6.04 -9.31
N LEU A 5 -19.11 -5.98 -8.61
CA LEU A 5 -17.81 -5.81 -9.25
C LEU A 5 -17.53 -7.02 -10.15
N SER A 6 -16.86 -6.81 -11.29
CA SER A 6 -16.39 -7.94 -12.07
C SER A 6 -15.32 -8.73 -11.29
N PRO A 7 -15.08 -10.00 -11.63
CA PRO A 7 -14.07 -10.82 -10.95
C PRO A 7 -12.70 -10.15 -10.82
N ALA A 8 -12.27 -9.37 -11.84
CA ALA A 8 -11.00 -8.67 -11.82
C ALA A 8 -10.92 -7.61 -10.71
N PHE A 9 -11.99 -6.82 -10.55
CA PHE A 9 -12.07 -5.79 -9.52
C PHE A 9 -12.34 -6.37 -8.14
N GLU A 10 -13.06 -7.50 -8.05
CA GLU A 10 -13.17 -8.25 -6.80
C GLU A 10 -11.81 -8.79 -6.36
N GLN A 11 -10.99 -9.30 -7.29
CA GLN A 11 -9.64 -9.76 -6.99
C GLN A 11 -8.79 -8.62 -6.41
N LEU A 12 -8.67 -7.48 -7.10
CA LEU A 12 -7.89 -6.33 -6.62
C LEU A 12 -8.37 -5.87 -5.24
N LYS A 13 -9.69 -5.73 -5.05
CA LYS A 13 -10.28 -5.38 -3.75
C LYS A 13 -9.96 -6.40 -2.65
N ASN A 14 -9.97 -7.70 -2.97
CA ASN A 14 -9.69 -8.75 -1.97
C ASN A 14 -8.21 -8.76 -1.54
N GLU A 15 -7.30 -8.21 -2.34
CA GLU A 15 -5.89 -8.04 -1.96
C GLU A 15 -5.71 -7.02 -0.82
N HIS A 16 -6.62 -6.07 -0.67
CA HIS A 16 -6.57 -5.06 0.40
C HIS A 16 -6.77 -5.65 1.80
N GLY A 17 -7.47 -6.77 1.95
CA GLY A 17 -7.74 -7.37 3.27
C GLY A 17 -6.45 -7.70 4.04
N PRO A 18 -5.59 -8.58 3.50
CA PRO A 18 -4.29 -8.90 4.09
C PRO A 18 -3.37 -7.68 4.23
N LEU A 19 -3.38 -6.76 3.25
CA LEU A 19 -2.60 -5.53 3.31
C LEU A 19 -3.02 -4.66 4.49
N ARG A 20 -4.32 -4.41 4.67
CA ARG A 20 -4.86 -3.63 5.79
C ARG A 20 -4.51 -4.23 7.13
N GLN A 21 -4.62 -5.55 7.28
CA GLN A 21 -4.28 -6.23 8.53
C GLN A 21 -2.82 -5.95 8.94
N LEU A 22 -1.86 -6.16 8.03
CA LEU A 22 -0.46 -5.86 8.33
C LEU A 22 -0.25 -4.36 8.56
N MET A 23 -0.87 -3.51 7.75
CA MET A 23 -0.74 -2.05 7.86
C MET A 23 -1.20 -1.53 9.23
N GLU A 24 -2.29 -2.09 9.79
CA GLU A 24 -2.77 -1.80 11.13
C GLU A 24 -1.76 -2.21 12.21
N GLU A 25 -1.15 -3.39 12.09
CA GLU A 25 -0.09 -3.84 13.02
C GLU A 25 1.15 -2.93 12.96
N LEU A 26 1.56 -2.53 11.75
CA LEU A 26 2.66 -1.60 11.53
C LEU A 26 2.38 -0.24 12.18
N TYR A 27 1.18 0.29 11.98
CA TYR A 27 0.76 1.56 12.53
C TYR A 27 0.71 1.53 14.05
N GLU A 28 0.09 0.51 14.65
CA GLU A 28 0.02 0.36 16.10
C GLU A 28 1.42 0.34 16.73
N GLN A 29 2.32 -0.46 16.16
CA GLN A 29 3.70 -0.53 16.64
C GLN A 29 4.45 0.79 16.49
N ALA A 30 4.25 1.50 15.37
CA ALA A 30 4.87 2.80 15.14
C ALA A 30 4.39 3.87 16.14
N VAL A 31 3.06 3.99 16.36
CA VAL A 31 2.49 5.02 17.24
C VAL A 31 2.60 4.70 18.73
N THR A 32 2.93 3.46 19.09
CA THR A 32 3.23 3.05 20.47
C THR A 32 4.73 3.07 20.79
N MET A 33 5.58 3.34 19.81
CA MET A 33 7.03 3.44 19.99
C MET A 33 7.38 4.42 21.13
N GLY A 34 8.28 4.01 22.03
CA GLY A 34 8.72 4.84 23.14
C GLY A 34 7.68 5.05 24.26
N LYS A 35 6.49 4.44 24.22
CA LYS A 35 5.50 4.55 25.31
C LYS A 35 5.93 3.77 26.56
N THR A 36 6.51 2.59 26.38
CA THR A 36 6.96 1.69 27.46
C THR A 36 8.30 1.06 27.10
N GLY A 37 9.11 0.69 28.10
CA GLY A 37 10.42 0.07 27.89
C GLY A 37 11.58 1.06 28.02
N ASP A 38 12.75 0.61 27.57
CA ASP A 38 14.04 1.31 27.59
C ASP A 38 14.70 1.37 26.21
N GLU A 39 15.87 2.01 26.12
CA GLU A 39 16.60 2.24 24.87
C GLU A 39 16.93 0.98 24.08
N LYS A 40 17.17 -0.15 24.78
CA LYS A 40 17.45 -1.43 24.13
C LYS A 40 16.17 -2.03 23.56
N SER A 41 15.07 -1.97 24.33
CA SER A 41 13.77 -2.45 23.87
C SER A 41 13.23 -1.63 22.68
N TYR A 42 13.55 -0.34 22.60
CA TYR A 42 13.18 0.50 21.45
C TYR A 42 13.89 0.05 20.18
N ALA A 43 15.20 -0.21 20.26
CA ALA A 43 15.96 -0.73 19.13
C ALA A 43 15.42 -2.10 18.66
N GLN A 44 15.10 -3.00 19.60
CA GLN A 44 14.48 -4.29 19.29
C GLN A 44 13.10 -4.13 18.63
N SER A 45 12.28 -3.20 19.12
CA SER A 45 10.97 -2.90 18.55
C SER A 45 11.09 -2.33 17.13
N LEU A 46 12.09 -1.50 16.86
CA LEU A 46 12.36 -0.97 15.51
C LEU A 46 12.79 -2.06 14.53
N HIS A 47 13.68 -2.99 14.93
CA HIS A 47 14.04 -4.12 14.07
C HIS A 47 12.85 -5.05 13.81
N SER A 48 12.01 -5.29 14.82
CA SER A 48 10.77 -6.06 14.60
C SER A 48 9.81 -5.33 13.66
N LEU A 49 9.69 -4.00 13.77
CA LEU A 49 8.90 -3.19 12.84
C LEU A 49 9.47 -3.30 11.42
N GLU A 50 10.78 -3.29 11.29
CA GLU A 50 11.48 -3.41 10.02
C GLU A 50 11.19 -4.72 9.28
N GLU A 51 11.22 -5.85 9.97
CA GLU A 51 10.88 -7.17 9.40
C GLU A 51 9.42 -7.23 8.89
N LYS A 52 8.50 -6.59 9.61
CA LYS A 52 7.09 -6.50 9.20
C LYS A 52 6.93 -5.57 8.00
N VAL A 53 7.66 -4.45 7.96
CA VAL A 53 7.68 -3.53 6.81
C VAL A 53 8.16 -4.26 5.56
N ASP A 54 9.20 -5.09 5.64
CA ASP A 54 9.69 -5.86 4.50
C ASP A 54 8.63 -6.85 3.97
N SER A 55 7.95 -7.55 4.87
CA SER A 55 6.86 -8.46 4.51
C SER A 55 5.68 -7.73 3.85
N PHE A 56 5.34 -6.55 4.38
CA PHE A 56 4.28 -5.70 3.86
C PHE A 56 4.63 -5.16 2.46
N LEU A 57 5.85 -4.65 2.27
CA LEU A 57 6.30 -4.10 0.99
C LEU A 57 6.22 -5.12 -0.15
N LEU A 58 6.58 -6.38 0.09
CA LEU A 58 6.46 -7.43 -0.92
C LEU A 58 5.03 -7.62 -1.43
N MET A 59 4.04 -7.54 -0.53
CA MET A 59 2.63 -7.63 -0.89
C MET A 59 2.12 -6.34 -1.54
N LEU A 60 2.54 -5.17 -1.04
CA LEU A 60 2.11 -3.89 -1.58
C LEU A 60 2.65 -3.70 -3.00
N GLU A 61 3.93 -4.00 -3.26
CA GLU A 61 4.53 -3.93 -4.59
C GLU A 61 3.81 -4.84 -5.58
N THR A 62 3.44 -6.04 -5.13
CA THR A 62 2.65 -6.98 -5.93
C THR A 62 1.32 -6.39 -6.38
N HIS A 63 0.62 -5.74 -5.46
CA HIS A 63 -0.68 -5.16 -5.70
C HIS A 63 -0.55 -3.92 -6.61
N ALA A 64 0.32 -2.98 -6.25
CA ALA A 64 0.58 -1.78 -7.04
C ALA A 64 1.05 -2.11 -8.47
N GLU A 65 1.89 -3.13 -8.67
CA GLU A 65 2.32 -3.56 -10.00
C GLU A 65 1.15 -4.06 -10.86
N ARG A 66 0.18 -4.77 -10.27
CA ARG A 66 -1.01 -5.20 -11.01
C ARG A 66 -1.85 -4.00 -11.46
N GLU A 67 -1.90 -2.97 -10.63
CA GLU A 67 -2.65 -1.77 -10.93
C GLU A 67 -1.94 -0.92 -11.99
N GLU A 68 -0.69 -0.55 -11.73
CA GLU A 68 0.13 0.30 -12.59
C GLU A 68 0.40 -0.35 -13.96
N SER A 69 0.61 -1.67 -14.03
CA SER A 69 0.95 -2.35 -15.29
C SER A 69 -0.27 -2.84 -16.08
N PHE A 70 -1.41 -3.10 -15.43
CA PHE A 70 -2.58 -3.71 -16.11
C PHE A 70 -3.85 -2.87 -16.01
N PHE A 71 -4.21 -2.39 -14.82
CA PHE A 71 -5.49 -1.72 -14.62
C PHE A 71 -5.46 -0.22 -14.99
N PHE A 72 -4.60 0.57 -14.36
CA PHE A 72 -4.50 2.02 -14.54
C PHE A 72 -4.37 2.43 -16.02
N PRO A 73 -3.54 1.76 -16.86
CA PRO A 73 -3.45 2.09 -18.28
C PRO A 73 -4.77 1.98 -19.04
N MET A 74 -5.69 1.11 -18.60
CA MET A 74 -6.97 0.91 -19.29
C MET A 74 -7.95 2.07 -19.11
N ILE A 75 -7.79 2.85 -18.03
CA ILE A 75 -8.72 3.93 -17.67
C ILE A 75 -8.05 5.31 -17.62
N PHE A 76 -6.75 5.41 -17.85
CA PHE A 76 -5.98 6.65 -17.81
C PHE A 76 -6.60 7.75 -18.68
N GLU A 77 -6.67 7.56 -19.99
CA GLU A 77 -7.25 8.55 -20.92
C GLU A 77 -8.75 8.76 -20.70
N LEU A 78 -9.47 7.70 -20.30
CA LEU A 78 -10.91 7.75 -20.04
C LEU A 78 -11.27 8.62 -18.82
N THR A 79 -10.31 8.86 -17.93
CA THR A 79 -10.51 9.59 -16.68
C THR A 79 -9.76 10.91 -16.62
N GLY A 80 -9.21 11.39 -17.74
CA GLY A 80 -8.58 12.71 -17.85
C GLY A 80 -7.05 12.71 -17.91
N GLY A 81 -6.43 11.55 -18.11
CA GLY A 81 -4.99 11.40 -18.35
C GLY A 81 -4.14 11.98 -17.23
N GLU A 82 -3.13 12.78 -17.59
CA GLU A 82 -2.15 13.38 -16.66
C GLU A 82 -2.77 14.28 -15.58
N ASN A 83 -3.97 14.83 -15.82
CA ASN A 83 -4.71 15.65 -14.85
C ASN A 83 -5.86 14.89 -14.19
N GLY A 84 -5.96 13.59 -14.46
CA GLY A 84 -7.03 12.71 -13.99
C GLY A 84 -6.72 12.04 -12.64
N PRO A 85 -7.66 11.24 -12.13
CA PRO A 85 -7.51 10.56 -10.84
C PRO A 85 -6.36 9.56 -10.84
N ILE A 86 -6.02 8.94 -11.98
CA ILE A 86 -4.94 7.94 -12.06
C ILE A 86 -3.57 8.55 -11.72
N ALA A 87 -3.29 9.76 -12.20
CA ALA A 87 -2.04 10.46 -11.85
C ALA A 87 -1.93 10.71 -10.33
N VAL A 88 -3.07 10.96 -9.66
CA VAL A 88 -3.12 11.10 -8.20
C VAL A 88 -2.87 9.76 -7.51
N MET A 89 -3.47 8.67 -7.99
CA MET A 89 -3.24 7.33 -7.43
C MET A 89 -1.77 6.90 -7.53
N GLU A 90 -1.14 7.13 -8.70
CA GLU A 90 0.29 6.85 -8.89
C GLU A 90 1.20 7.73 -8.02
N GLU A 91 0.82 8.98 -7.77
CA GLU A 91 1.53 9.84 -6.80
C GLU A 91 1.42 9.28 -5.38
N GLU A 92 0.24 8.84 -4.96
CA GLU A 92 0.02 8.27 -3.63
C GLU A 92 0.79 6.97 -3.42
N HIS A 93 0.88 6.11 -4.45
CA HIS A 93 1.80 4.97 -4.45
C HIS A 93 3.25 5.41 -4.21
N ARG A 94 3.70 6.48 -4.88
CA ARG A 94 5.07 7.00 -4.74
C ARG A 94 5.30 7.60 -3.36
N GLU A 95 4.35 8.38 -2.85
CA GLU A 95 4.41 8.98 -1.51
C GLU A 95 4.50 7.91 -0.43
N ALA A 96 3.63 6.89 -0.49
CA ALA A 96 3.68 5.76 0.44
C ALA A 96 5.02 5.02 0.38
N LYS A 97 5.52 4.71 -0.82
CA LYS A 97 6.85 4.08 -1.03
C LYS A 97 7.98 4.94 -0.45
N GLN A 98 7.93 6.26 -0.64
CA GLN A 98 8.93 7.19 -0.10
C GLN A 98 8.97 7.19 1.43
N HIS A 99 7.84 7.08 2.11
CA HIS A 99 7.81 6.96 3.57
C HIS A 99 8.53 5.70 4.06
N PHE A 100 8.37 4.56 3.38
CA PHE A 100 9.10 3.34 3.73
C PHE A 100 10.59 3.44 3.42
N VAL A 101 10.98 4.07 2.31
CA VAL A 101 12.39 4.37 2.01
C VAL A 101 12.99 5.21 3.14
N HIS A 102 12.31 6.27 3.56
CA HIS A 102 12.80 7.12 4.64
C HIS A 102 12.91 6.39 5.99
N PHE A 103 11.97 5.50 6.28
CA PHE A 103 12.07 4.59 7.44
C PHE A 103 13.34 3.73 7.37
N LYS A 104 13.60 3.08 6.22
CA LYS A 104 14.79 2.25 6.01
C LYS A 104 16.10 3.04 6.11
N GLU A 105 16.13 4.25 5.59
CA GLU A 105 17.28 5.15 5.74
C GLU A 105 17.57 5.45 7.21
N LYS A 106 16.55 5.72 8.02
CA LYS A 106 16.72 5.94 9.46
C LYS A 106 17.17 4.67 10.19
N MET A 107 16.64 3.51 9.80
CA MET A 107 17.06 2.22 10.35
C MET A 107 18.56 1.96 10.17
N SER A 108 19.18 2.45 9.09
CA SER A 108 20.63 2.31 8.87
C SER A 108 21.50 2.92 9.97
N THR A 109 20.94 3.81 10.79
CA THR A 109 21.62 4.49 11.90
C THR A 109 21.29 3.90 13.27
N VAL A 110 20.36 2.93 13.34
CA VAL A 110 19.92 2.32 14.59
C VAL A 110 20.99 1.34 15.08
N GLY A 111 21.49 1.58 16.29
CA GLY A 111 22.44 0.70 16.97
C GLY A 111 21.76 -0.28 17.93
N VAL A 112 22.54 -0.83 18.85
CA VAL A 112 22.04 -1.74 19.91
C VAL A 112 21.07 -1.05 20.87
N THR A 113 21.20 0.28 21.02
CA THR A 113 20.31 1.13 21.80
C THR A 113 19.98 2.38 21.01
N ILE A 114 18.84 2.99 21.33
CA ILE A 114 18.39 4.26 20.76
C ILE A 114 17.58 5.02 21.81
N ASP A 115 17.77 6.33 21.90
CA ASP A 115 16.96 7.12 22.83
C ASP A 115 15.50 7.17 22.36
N LYS A 116 14.60 7.46 23.30
CA LYS A 116 13.15 7.49 23.07
C LYS A 116 12.73 8.37 21.89
N ASN A 117 13.28 9.58 21.80
CA ASN A 117 12.84 10.55 20.79
C ASN A 117 13.30 10.11 19.41
N SER A 118 14.55 9.65 19.30
CA SER A 118 15.07 9.10 18.06
C SER A 118 14.27 7.86 17.63
N ALA A 119 13.89 6.99 18.55
CA ALA A 119 13.06 5.82 18.22
C ALA A 119 11.69 6.20 17.62
N ILE A 120 11.01 7.16 18.25
CA ILE A 120 9.73 7.68 17.76
C ILE A 120 9.90 8.31 16.36
N MET A 121 10.95 9.13 16.20
CA MET A 121 11.24 9.77 14.90
C MET A 121 11.64 8.77 13.82
N THR A 122 12.24 7.63 14.20
CA THR A 122 12.53 6.54 13.27
C THR A 122 11.27 5.84 12.81
N ALA A 123 10.30 5.57 13.70
CA ALA A 123 9.06 4.90 13.35
C ALA A 123 8.01 5.80 12.65
N ASP A 124 8.07 7.11 12.85
CA ASP A 124 7.12 8.10 12.29
C ASP A 124 6.79 7.95 10.78
N PRO A 125 7.75 7.67 9.88
CA PRO A 125 7.44 7.50 8.46
C PRO A 125 6.49 6.33 8.19
N VAL A 126 6.57 5.24 8.97
CA VAL A 126 5.65 4.09 8.84
C VAL A 126 4.22 4.52 9.17
N ALA A 127 4.04 5.35 10.20
CA ALA A 127 2.72 5.87 10.54
C ALA A 127 2.15 6.81 9.47
N LYS A 128 3.01 7.57 8.77
CA LYS A 128 2.61 8.41 7.63
C LYS A 128 2.20 7.57 6.42
N ALA A 129 2.95 6.52 6.10
CA ALA A 129 2.60 5.58 5.03
C ALA A 129 1.20 4.96 5.25
N TYR A 130 0.87 4.60 6.49
CA TYR A 130 -0.46 4.11 6.86
C TYR A 130 -1.57 5.10 6.49
N VAL A 131 -1.38 6.39 6.76
CA VAL A 131 -2.41 7.42 6.47
C VAL A 131 -2.65 7.52 4.97
N VAL A 132 -1.59 7.58 4.16
CA VAL A 132 -1.67 7.64 2.69
C VAL A 132 -2.39 6.40 2.16
N LEU A 133 -1.95 5.20 2.53
CA LEU A 133 -2.50 3.95 2.01
C LEU A 133 -3.93 3.67 2.48
N SER A 134 -4.29 4.11 3.68
CA SER A 134 -5.69 4.00 4.16
C SER A 134 -6.65 4.81 3.29
N ASP A 135 -6.28 6.05 2.97
CA ASP A 135 -7.07 6.92 2.10
C ASP A 135 -7.06 6.40 0.65
N HIS A 136 -5.91 5.92 0.19
CA HIS A 136 -5.73 5.30 -1.13
C HIS A 136 -6.68 4.11 -1.35
N PHE A 137 -6.64 3.09 -0.49
CA PHE A 137 -7.52 1.93 -0.61
C PHE A 137 -9.00 2.30 -0.50
N MET A 138 -9.34 3.34 0.27
CA MET A 138 -10.72 3.84 0.33
C MET A 138 -11.15 4.43 -1.03
N LYS A 139 -10.31 5.24 -1.66
CA LYS A 139 -10.58 5.80 -3.00
C LYS A 139 -10.76 4.71 -4.03
N GLU A 140 -9.95 3.66 -3.98
CA GLU A 140 -10.07 2.54 -4.91
C GLU A 140 -11.39 1.80 -4.76
N GLU A 141 -11.69 1.37 -3.54
CA GLU A 141 -12.86 0.54 -3.28
C GLU A 141 -14.18 1.29 -3.44
N MET A 142 -14.22 2.57 -3.07
CA MET A 142 -15.45 3.35 -3.05
C MET A 142 -15.68 4.13 -4.34
N VAL A 143 -14.61 4.45 -5.09
CA VAL A 143 -14.68 5.32 -6.26
C VAL A 143 -14.11 4.64 -7.49
N LEU A 144 -12.82 4.29 -7.48
CA LEU A 144 -12.10 3.90 -8.69
C LEU A 144 -12.61 2.57 -9.27
N PHE A 145 -12.69 1.51 -8.47
CA PHE A 145 -13.14 0.20 -8.94
C PHE A 145 -14.61 0.21 -9.38
N PRO A 146 -15.57 0.79 -8.63
CA PRO A 146 -16.96 0.89 -9.09
C PRO A 146 -17.10 1.72 -10.38
N MET A 147 -16.37 2.82 -10.51
CA MET A 147 -16.37 3.66 -11.71
C MET A 147 -15.79 2.88 -12.91
N ALA A 148 -14.62 2.27 -12.75
CA ALA A 148 -13.97 1.50 -13.82
C ALA A 148 -14.82 0.30 -14.26
N ASN A 149 -15.49 -0.38 -13.32
CA ASN A 149 -16.41 -1.47 -13.62
C ASN A 149 -17.62 -1.03 -14.46
N GLN A 150 -17.98 0.26 -14.44
CA GLN A 150 -19.02 0.83 -15.30
C GLN A 150 -18.48 1.34 -16.63
N LEU A 151 -17.25 1.88 -16.63
CA LEU A 151 -16.61 2.45 -17.83
C LEU A 151 -16.11 1.39 -18.81
N LEU A 152 -15.52 0.30 -18.31
CA LEU A 152 -14.95 -0.75 -19.14
C LEU A 152 -16.03 -1.66 -19.70
N VAL A 153 -15.87 -2.07 -20.96
CA VAL A 153 -16.72 -3.13 -21.55
C VAL A 153 -16.30 -4.51 -21.03
N GLU A 154 -17.18 -5.51 -21.15
CA GLU A 154 -16.93 -6.84 -20.58
C GLU A 154 -15.64 -7.49 -21.15
N GLU A 155 -15.32 -7.30 -22.43
CA GLU A 155 -14.05 -7.81 -23.02
C GLU A 155 -12.79 -7.23 -22.35
N GLN A 156 -12.82 -5.94 -22.00
CA GLN A 156 -11.72 -5.28 -21.29
C GLN A 156 -11.58 -5.84 -19.87
N LYS A 157 -12.70 -6.06 -19.16
CA LYS A 157 -12.68 -6.65 -17.81
C LYS A 157 -12.16 -8.09 -17.84
N ASP A 158 -12.55 -8.87 -18.84
CA ASP A 158 -12.05 -10.23 -19.04
C ASP A 158 -10.55 -10.24 -19.35
N GLU A 159 -10.06 -9.26 -20.10
CA GLU A 159 -8.62 -9.10 -20.35
C GLU A 159 -7.86 -8.77 -19.07
N LEU A 160 -8.36 -7.82 -18.27
CA LEU A 160 -7.76 -7.52 -16.97
C LEU A 160 -7.69 -8.78 -16.10
N GLN A 161 -8.79 -9.55 -16.00
CA GLN A 161 -8.80 -10.79 -15.24
C GLN A 161 -7.75 -11.80 -15.72
N ARG A 162 -7.57 -11.95 -17.05
CA ARG A 162 -6.55 -12.84 -17.63
C ARG A 162 -5.14 -12.38 -17.28
N GLN A 163 -4.87 -11.08 -17.30
CA GLN A 163 -3.56 -10.53 -16.96
C GLN A 163 -3.22 -10.75 -15.48
N LEU A 164 -4.17 -10.50 -14.58
CA LEU A 164 -4.04 -10.77 -13.14
C LEU A 164 -3.74 -12.26 -12.89
N MET A 165 -4.54 -13.17 -13.45
CA MET A 165 -4.31 -14.62 -13.29
C MET A 165 -2.96 -15.09 -13.84
N LYS A 166 -2.47 -14.46 -14.92
CA LYS A 166 -1.16 -14.79 -15.49
C LYS A 166 -0.01 -14.31 -14.61
N ALA A 167 -0.15 -13.16 -13.97
CA ALA A 167 0.82 -12.64 -13.01
C ALA A 167 0.94 -13.56 -11.78
N ASP A 168 -0.18 -14.11 -11.30
CA ASP A 168 -0.21 -15.01 -10.13
C ASP A 168 0.53 -16.32 -10.37
N ARG A 169 0.48 -16.85 -11.60
CA ARG A 169 1.14 -18.12 -11.96
C ARG A 169 2.65 -18.01 -12.13
N LYS A 170 3.20 -16.80 -12.18
CA LYS A 170 4.64 -16.57 -12.37
C LYS A 170 5.42 -16.41 -11.07
N LYS A 171 4.73 -16.44 -9.92
CA LYS A 171 5.30 -16.39 -8.57
C LYS A 171 5.44 -17.80 -8.01
#